data_AF-A0A7C4Y593-F1
#
_entry.id   AF-A0A7C4Y593-F1
#
_cell.length_a   1.000
_cell.length_b   1.000
_cell.length_c   1.000
_cell.angle_alpha   90.00
_cell.angle_beta   90.00
_cell.angle_gamma   90.00
#
_symmetry.space_group_name_H-M   'P 1'
#
loop_
_entity.id
_entity.type
_entity.pdbx_description
1 polymer ?
#
loop_
_entity_poly.entity_id
_entity_poly.type
_entity_poly.pdbx_seq_one_letter_code
_entity_poly.pdbx_strand_id
1 'polypeptide(L)'
;MEIKKEFPTVADICIERLRRVSEKYKKENSSQDFGFKVFRLDKSNFNLKDEFEFEPSEDKEELKKKYLEWLGLWVNQPLVPGWKEIDVIYEVMLKKGLNLNSKIEKVKIKDDEFYYVKDEEQNLEFYISLKDKFSQDTIEEIRTSKYKGKMFVFLYKALTDSDKINLSAFVRLKVI
;
A
#
# COMPACT_ATOMS: atom_id res chain seq x y z
N MET A 1 -19.40 -1.04 37.81
CA MET A 1 -19.50 -1.94 36.64
C MET A 1 -18.07 -2.29 36.28
N GLU A 2 -17.56 -3.44 36.74
CA GLU A 2 -16.17 -3.83 36.47
C GLU A 2 -16.05 -4.32 35.02
N ILE A 3 -15.33 -3.56 34.20
CA ILE A 3 -14.98 -3.97 32.84
C ILE A 3 -14.02 -5.15 32.99
N LYS A 4 -14.38 -6.32 32.45
CA LYS A 4 -13.47 -7.46 32.36
C LYS A 4 -12.20 -7.02 31.62
N LYS A 5 -11.04 -7.10 32.28
CA LYS A 5 -9.72 -6.70 31.75
C LYS A 5 -9.30 -7.40 30.45
N GLU A 6 -10.03 -8.43 30.03
CA GLU A 6 -9.76 -9.22 28.83
C GLU A 6 -10.11 -8.52 27.51
N PHE A 7 -10.98 -7.51 27.52
CA PHE A 7 -11.36 -6.74 26.33
C PHE A 7 -11.35 -5.22 26.62
N PRO A 8 -10.23 -4.53 26.32
CA PRO A 8 -10.06 -3.14 26.70
C PRO A 8 -10.95 -2.16 25.91
N THR A 9 -11.38 -2.53 24.69
CA THR A 9 -12.24 -1.68 23.86
C THR A 9 -13.53 -2.36 23.42
N VAL A 10 -14.53 -1.57 23.04
CA VAL A 10 -15.78 -2.07 22.43
C VAL A 10 -15.50 -2.83 21.13
N ALA A 11 -14.52 -2.38 20.35
CA ALA A 11 -14.12 -3.06 19.12
C ALA A 11 -13.62 -4.48 19.40
N ASP A 12 -12.83 -4.69 20.47
CA ASP A 12 -12.32 -6.01 20.85
C ASP A 12 -13.45 -6.98 21.20
N ILE A 13 -14.47 -6.50 21.92
CA ILE A 13 -15.68 -7.30 22.23
C ILE A 13 -16.44 -7.67 20.95
N CYS A 14 -16.59 -6.73 20.02
CA CYS A 14 -17.27 -6.97 18.75
C CYS A 14 -16.52 -7.98 17.87
N ILE A 15 -15.20 -7.86 17.77
CA ILE A 15 -14.34 -8.78 17.02
C ILE A 15 -14.45 -10.19 17.61
N GLU A 16 -14.36 -10.32 18.94
CA GLU A 16 -14.47 -11.61 19.61
C GLU A 16 -15.86 -12.23 19.43
N ARG A 17 -16.93 -11.43 19.48
CA ARG A 17 -18.29 -11.88 19.19
C ARG A 17 -18.40 -12.43 17.77
N LEU A 18 -17.88 -11.71 16.78
CA LEU A 18 -17.89 -12.14 15.38
C LEU A 18 -17.08 -13.42 15.20
N ARG A 19 -15.91 -13.54 15.84
CA ARG A 19 -15.07 -14.74 15.81
C ARG A 19 -15.83 -15.97 16.33
N ARG A 20 -16.45 -15.89 17.51
CA ARG A 20 -17.21 -17.01 18.10
C ARG A 20 -18.40 -17.45 17.24
N VAL A 21 -19.12 -16.48 16.68
CA VAL A 21 -20.26 -16.76 15.80
C VAL A 21 -19.79 -17.43 14.51
N SER A 22 -18.71 -16.94 13.91
CA SER A 22 -18.10 -17.51 12.71
C SER A 22 -17.61 -18.95 12.94
N GLU A 23 -16.98 -19.21 14.08
CA GLU A 23 -16.55 -20.57 14.46
C GLU A 23 -17.71 -21.53 14.67
N LYS A 24 -18.83 -21.06 15.24
CA LYS A 24 -20.04 -21.86 15.41
C LYS A 24 -20.62 -22.26 14.06
N TYR A 25 -20.83 -21.29 13.16
CA TYR A 25 -21.41 -21.57 11.85
C TYR A 25 -20.49 -22.40 10.96
N LYS A 26 -19.17 -22.20 11.04
CA LYS A 26 -18.20 -23.02 10.31
C LYS A 26 -18.26 -24.50 10.69
N LYS A 27 -18.64 -24.84 11.93
CA LYS A 27 -18.87 -26.23 12.37
C LYS A 27 -20.19 -26.81 11.86
N GLU A 28 -21.21 -25.98 11.71
CA GLU A 28 -22.55 -26.39 11.24
C GLU A 28 -22.61 -26.50 9.71
N ASN A 29 -21.87 -25.64 8.99
CA ASN A 29 -21.78 -25.65 7.54
C ASN A 29 -20.39 -25.19 7.09
N SER A 30 -19.58 -26.10 6.54
CA SER A 30 -18.21 -25.79 6.12
C SER A 30 -18.07 -25.25 4.70
N SER A 31 -19.16 -25.11 3.94
CA SER A 31 -19.09 -24.73 2.52
C SER A 31 -19.07 -23.23 2.25
N GLN A 32 -19.30 -22.39 3.28
CA GLN A 32 -19.31 -20.93 3.18
C GLN A 32 -18.07 -20.31 3.82
N ASP A 33 -17.67 -19.13 3.36
CA ASP A 33 -16.60 -18.35 3.98
C ASP A 33 -17.17 -17.51 5.14
N PHE A 34 -16.70 -17.81 6.35
CA PHE A 34 -17.02 -17.06 7.57
C PHE A 34 -15.80 -16.28 8.09
N GLY A 35 -14.74 -16.18 7.29
CA GLY A 35 -13.60 -15.32 7.58
C GLY A 35 -13.97 -13.85 7.47
N PHE A 36 -13.22 -13.01 8.17
CA PHE A 36 -13.29 -11.57 8.02
C PHE A 36 -11.92 -10.96 8.25
N LYS A 37 -11.70 -9.78 7.67
CA LYS A 37 -10.53 -8.95 7.91
C LYS A 37 -10.90 -7.84 8.89
N VAL A 38 -9.97 -7.46 9.75
CA VAL A 38 -10.12 -6.32 10.67
C VAL A 38 -9.14 -5.25 10.25
N PHE A 39 -9.65 -4.04 10.05
CA PHE A 39 -8.84 -2.86 9.74
C PHE A 39 -9.02 -1.83 10.84
N ARG A 40 -7.97 -1.06 11.10
CA ARG A 40 -7.96 0.06 12.04
C ARG A 40 -7.43 1.29 11.30
N LEU A 41 -8.00 2.45 11.60
CA LEU A 41 -7.43 3.72 11.15
C LEU A 41 -6.08 3.94 11.85
N ASP A 42 -5.09 4.34 11.07
CA ASP A 42 -3.76 4.70 11.55
C ASP A 42 -3.23 5.87 10.73
N LYS A 43 -2.08 6.42 11.11
CA LYS A 43 -1.38 7.44 10.32
C LYS A 43 -0.94 6.84 8.97
N SER A 44 -0.85 7.69 7.94
CA SER A 44 -0.37 7.28 6.62
C SER A 44 1.03 6.67 6.71
N ASN A 45 1.27 5.63 5.90
CA ASN A 45 2.60 5.05 5.75
C ASN A 45 3.53 5.91 4.90
N PHE A 46 3.01 6.94 4.23
CA PHE A 46 3.80 7.86 3.42
C PHE A 46 4.25 9.05 4.27
N ASN A 47 5.47 9.54 4.04
CA ASN A 47 6.00 10.74 4.70
C ASN A 47 5.38 12.06 4.20
N LEU A 48 4.12 12.01 3.75
CA LEU A 48 3.33 13.17 3.38
C LEU A 48 2.80 13.78 4.68
N LYS A 49 3.30 14.97 5.06
CA LYS A 49 2.59 15.79 6.04
C LYS A 49 1.39 16.39 5.32
N ASP A 50 0.19 16.01 5.75
CA ASP A 50 -1.08 16.52 5.20
C ASP A 50 -1.25 18.03 5.44
N GLU A 51 -0.60 18.57 6.47
CA GLU A 51 -0.64 19.99 6.81
C GLU A 51 0.76 20.55 6.99
N PHE A 52 1.05 21.56 6.18
CA PHE A 52 2.23 22.39 6.30
C PHE A 52 1.83 23.60 7.14
N GLU A 53 1.74 23.40 8.45
CA GLU A 53 1.49 24.48 9.39
C GLU A 53 2.75 25.33 9.53
N PHE A 54 2.61 26.61 9.22
CA PHE A 54 3.64 27.61 9.47
C PHE A 54 3.11 28.65 10.42
N GLU A 55 3.92 29.03 11.40
CA GLU A 55 3.64 30.23 12.17
C GLU A 55 3.90 31.46 11.30
N PRO A 56 2.98 32.45 11.26
CA PRO A 56 3.17 33.69 10.48
C PRO A 56 4.42 34.50 10.85
N SER A 57 5.06 34.17 11.97
CA SER A 57 6.28 34.77 12.49
C SER A 57 7.58 34.11 12.01
N GLU A 58 7.53 32.98 11.30
CA GLU A 58 8.75 32.30 10.80
C GLU A 58 9.40 33.06 9.63
N ASP A 59 10.73 33.08 9.62
CA ASP A 59 11.51 33.74 8.58
C ASP A 59 11.37 33.02 7.22
N LYS A 60 11.24 33.80 6.14
CA LYS A 60 11.02 33.26 4.78
C LYS A 60 12.16 32.37 4.29
N GLU A 61 13.40 32.62 4.69
CA GLU A 61 14.54 31.78 4.31
C GLU A 61 14.56 30.46 5.07
N GLU A 62 14.17 30.47 6.34
CA GLU A 62 14.03 29.24 7.16
C GLU A 62 12.88 28.36 6.65
N LEU A 63 11.73 28.97 6.33
CA LEU A 63 10.59 28.30 5.69
C LEU A 63 11.01 27.61 4.39
N LYS A 64 11.80 28.30 3.56
CA LYS A 64 12.32 27.76 2.29
C LYS A 64 13.28 26.59 2.51
N LYS A 65 14.17 26.67 3.52
CA LYS A 65 15.09 25.57 3.87
C LYS A 65 14.32 24.34 4.36
N LYS A 66 13.38 24.51 5.30
CA LYS A 66 12.51 23.43 5.79
C LYS A 66 11.73 22.76 4.66
N TYR A 67 11.21 23.55 3.72
CA TYR A 67 10.51 23.03 2.55
C TYR A 67 11.42 22.22 1.62
N LEU A 68 12.64 22.68 1.36
CA LEU A 68 13.61 21.95 0.53
C LEU A 68 14.08 20.64 1.19
N GLU A 69 14.34 20.65 2.50
CA GLU A 69 14.64 19.43 3.25
C GLU A 69 13.46 18.45 3.18
N TRP A 70 12.23 18.92 3.32
CA TRP A 70 11.03 18.11 3.21
C TRP A 70 10.85 17.48 1.82
N LEU A 71 11.05 18.25 0.74
CA LEU A 71 11.06 17.71 -0.61
C LEU A 71 12.14 16.63 -0.77
N GLY A 72 13.31 16.84 -0.16
CA GLY A 72 14.38 15.85 -0.10
C GLY A 72 13.97 14.56 0.64
N LEU A 73 13.25 14.68 1.76
CA LEU A 73 12.72 13.53 2.51
C LEU A 73 11.69 12.75 1.71
N TRP A 74 10.81 13.41 0.96
CA TRP A 74 9.84 12.73 0.10
C TRP A 74 10.52 11.84 -0.97
N VAL A 75 11.60 12.35 -1.57
CA VAL A 75 12.37 11.61 -2.59
C VAL A 75 13.20 10.48 -1.98
N ASN A 76 13.87 10.73 -0.85
CA ASN A 76 14.83 9.79 -0.27
C ASN A 76 14.18 8.75 0.66
N GLN A 77 13.09 9.14 1.32
CA GLN A 77 12.36 8.35 2.31
C GLN A 77 10.85 8.50 2.07
N PRO A 78 10.29 7.87 1.02
CA PRO A 78 8.86 8.00 0.72
C PRO A 78 7.96 7.40 1.81
N LEU A 79 8.48 6.46 2.61
CA LEU A 79 7.75 5.72 3.62
C LEU A 79 8.26 6.00 5.04
N VAL A 80 7.34 5.99 6.02
CA VAL A 80 7.64 6.17 7.46
C VAL A 80 8.54 5.05 8.00
N PRO A 81 9.41 5.31 8.99
CA PRO A 81 10.21 4.24 9.60
C PRO A 81 9.35 3.10 10.17
N GLY A 82 9.74 1.86 9.89
CA GLY A 82 9.03 0.66 10.39
C GLY A 82 7.74 0.32 9.64
N TRP A 83 7.52 0.90 8.46
CA TRP A 83 6.42 0.52 7.56
C TRP A 83 6.40 -0.99 7.30
N LYS A 84 5.20 -1.54 7.10
CA LYS A 84 5.00 -2.93 6.68
C LYS A 84 4.49 -2.96 5.25
N GLU A 85 4.98 -3.91 4.46
CA GLU A 85 4.58 -4.06 3.05
C GLU A 85 3.07 -4.10 2.87
N ILE A 86 2.39 -4.92 3.66
CA ILE A 86 0.94 -5.11 3.54
C ILE A 86 0.15 -3.83 3.86
N ASP A 87 0.62 -3.01 4.81
CA ASP A 87 -0.06 -1.77 5.21
C ASP A 87 0.04 -0.74 4.08
N VAL A 88 1.22 -0.62 3.46
CA VAL A 88 1.44 0.24 2.28
C VAL A 88 0.59 -0.25 1.09
N ILE A 89 0.52 -1.56 0.86
CA ILE A 89 -0.28 -2.13 -0.23
C ILE A 89 -1.76 -1.79 -0.03
N TYR A 90 -2.33 -2.01 1.16
CA TYR A 90 -3.72 -1.65 1.44
C TYR A 90 -3.97 -0.14 1.32
N GLU A 91 -3.02 0.70 1.75
CA GLU A 91 -3.16 2.14 1.57
C GLU A 91 -3.15 2.55 0.09
N VAL A 92 -2.26 1.97 -0.72
CA VAL A 92 -2.23 2.18 -2.18
C VAL A 92 -3.52 1.67 -2.83
N MET A 93 -4.00 0.49 -2.43
CA MET A 93 -5.26 -0.07 -2.93
C MET A 93 -6.42 0.91 -2.75
N LEU A 94 -6.59 1.43 -1.52
CA LEU A 94 -7.64 2.39 -1.21
C LEU A 94 -7.47 3.70 -2.00
N LYS A 95 -6.24 4.23 -2.10
CA LYS A 95 -5.94 5.43 -2.91
C LYS A 95 -6.19 5.22 -4.41
N LYS A 96 -6.17 3.98 -4.90
CA LYS A 96 -6.50 3.63 -6.29
C LYS A 96 -7.97 3.25 -6.49
N GLY A 97 -8.77 3.25 -5.43
CA GLY A 97 -10.21 2.99 -5.47
C GLY A 97 -10.60 1.54 -5.19
N LEU A 98 -9.64 0.60 -5.08
CA LEU A 98 -9.93 -0.83 -4.92
C LEU A 98 -10.60 -1.15 -3.58
N ASN A 99 -11.42 -2.20 -3.59
CA ASN A 99 -12.09 -2.76 -2.43
C ASN A 99 -11.10 -3.49 -1.50
N LEU A 100 -11.35 -3.45 -0.19
CA LEU A 100 -10.60 -4.19 0.84
C LEU A 100 -10.67 -5.72 0.68
N ASN A 101 -11.67 -6.22 -0.05
CA ASN A 101 -11.83 -7.62 -0.41
C ASN A 101 -11.02 -8.04 -1.65
N SER A 102 -10.27 -7.12 -2.28
CA SER A 102 -9.41 -7.46 -3.41
C SER A 102 -8.42 -8.57 -3.06
N LYS A 103 -8.12 -9.40 -4.04
CA LYS A 103 -7.13 -10.48 -3.93
C LYS A 103 -5.74 -9.89 -4.06
N ILE A 104 -4.85 -10.27 -3.14
CA ILE A 104 -3.45 -9.86 -3.14
C ILE A 104 -2.63 -11.15 -3.21
N GLU A 105 -1.85 -11.29 -4.28
CA GLU A 105 -1.04 -12.48 -4.55
C GLU A 105 0.41 -12.09 -4.75
N LYS A 106 1.34 -12.88 -4.20
CA LYS A 106 2.77 -12.73 -4.51
C LYS A 106 3.05 -13.37 -5.87
N VAL A 107 3.62 -12.60 -6.78
CA VAL A 107 4.03 -13.07 -8.10
C VAL A 107 5.49 -12.73 -8.33
N LYS A 108 6.18 -13.58 -9.09
CA LYS A 108 7.57 -13.34 -9.47
C LYS A 108 7.65 -12.91 -10.93
N ILE A 109 8.34 -11.81 -11.20
CA ILE A 109 8.66 -11.34 -12.54
C ILE A 109 10.18 -11.42 -12.66
N LYS A 110 10.67 -12.40 -13.43
CA LYS A 110 12.10 -12.78 -13.49
C LYS A 110 12.67 -13.05 -12.10
N ASP A 111 13.57 -12.20 -11.63
CA ASP A 111 14.26 -12.34 -10.35
C ASP A 111 13.61 -11.52 -9.23
N ASP A 112 12.62 -10.68 -9.56
CA ASP A 112 11.99 -9.78 -8.63
C ASP A 112 10.58 -10.20 -8.21
N GLU A 113 10.26 -9.90 -6.96
CA GLU A 113 8.96 -10.19 -6.36
C GLU A 113 8.07 -8.96 -6.43
N PHE A 114 6.81 -9.22 -6.78
CA PHE A 114 5.74 -8.25 -6.86
C PHE A 114 4.52 -8.79 -6.12
N TYR A 115 3.69 -7.88 -5.65
CA TYR A 115 2.32 -8.18 -5.30
C TYR A 115 1.44 -7.82 -6.47
N TYR A 116 0.62 -8.76 -6.92
CA TYR A 116 -0.45 -8.54 -7.88
C TYR A 116 -1.75 -8.38 -7.10
N VAL A 117 -2.36 -7.22 -7.24
CA VAL A 117 -3.64 -6.91 -6.63
C VAL A 117 -4.71 -6.88 -7.70
N LYS A 118 -5.81 -7.60 -7.46
CA LYS A 118 -6.94 -7.67 -8.36
C LYS A 118 -8.26 -7.50 -7.60
N ASP A 119 -9.02 -6.51 -8.04
CA ASP A 119 -10.41 -6.29 -7.64
C ASP A 119 -11.34 -6.81 -8.75
N GLU A 120 -12.09 -7.85 -8.45
CA GLU A 120 -13.04 -8.45 -9.40
C GLU A 120 -14.31 -7.60 -9.57
N GLU A 121 -14.74 -6.87 -8.53
CA GLU A 121 -15.96 -6.07 -8.57
C GLU A 121 -15.76 -4.80 -9.41
N GLN A 122 -14.61 -4.15 -9.24
CA GLN A 122 -14.29 -2.91 -9.92
C GLN A 122 -13.50 -3.11 -11.22
N ASN A 123 -13.10 -4.35 -11.52
CA ASN A 123 -12.23 -4.70 -12.65
C ASN A 123 -10.95 -3.84 -12.68
N LEU A 124 -10.37 -3.60 -11.50
CA LEU A 124 -9.12 -2.88 -11.31
C LEU A 124 -8.02 -3.85 -10.92
N GLU A 125 -6.83 -3.67 -11.51
CA GLU A 125 -5.66 -4.48 -11.18
C GLU A 125 -4.39 -3.65 -11.25
N PHE A 126 -3.42 -3.99 -10.40
CA PHE A 126 -2.07 -3.45 -10.48
C PHE A 126 -1.04 -4.40 -9.89
N TYR A 127 0.22 -4.20 -10.30
CA TYR A 127 1.39 -4.82 -9.71
C TYR A 127 2.09 -3.77 -8.84
N ILE A 128 2.54 -4.15 -7.65
CA ILE A 128 3.31 -3.28 -6.77
C ILE A 128 4.52 -4.01 -6.23
N SER A 129 5.65 -3.32 -6.18
CA SER A 129 6.83 -3.79 -5.46
C SER A 129 7.48 -2.62 -4.73
N LEU A 130 7.82 -2.88 -3.47
CA LEU A 130 8.37 -1.89 -2.54
C LEU A 130 9.90 -2.06 -2.36
N LYS A 131 10.54 -2.75 -3.32
CA LYS A 131 12.00 -2.87 -3.38
C LYS A 131 12.64 -1.58 -3.86
N ASP A 132 13.90 -1.38 -3.46
CA ASP A 132 14.70 -0.21 -3.81
C ASP A 132 15.41 -0.31 -5.16
N LYS A 133 15.53 -1.50 -5.74
CA LYS A 133 16.20 -1.75 -7.02
C LYS A 133 15.61 -2.98 -7.68
N PHE A 134 15.65 -2.99 -9.01
CA PHE A 134 15.20 -4.08 -9.85
C PHE A 134 16.29 -4.49 -10.83
N SER A 135 16.30 -5.75 -11.23
CA SER A 135 17.19 -6.22 -12.29
C SER A 135 16.76 -5.66 -13.65
N GLN A 136 17.70 -5.45 -14.57
CA GLN A 136 17.38 -5.02 -15.94
C GLN A 136 16.45 -6.03 -16.64
N ASP A 137 16.66 -7.32 -16.39
CA ASP A 137 15.82 -8.39 -16.95
C ASP A 137 14.36 -8.27 -16.51
N THR A 138 14.10 -7.88 -15.26
CA THR A 138 12.74 -7.58 -14.77
C THR A 138 12.13 -6.42 -15.53
N ILE A 139 12.88 -5.32 -15.70
CA ILE A 139 12.40 -4.12 -16.41
C ILE A 139 12.06 -4.44 -17.86
N GLU A 140 12.91 -5.21 -18.55
CA GLU A 140 12.66 -5.64 -19.93
C GLU A 140 11.46 -6.60 -20.03
N GLU A 141 11.29 -7.53 -19.08
CA GLU A 141 10.12 -8.42 -19.04
C GLU A 141 8.81 -7.63 -18.91
N ILE A 142 8.78 -6.58 -18.11
CA ILE A 142 7.60 -5.71 -17.94
C ILE A 142 7.26 -4.95 -19.23
N ARG A 143 8.25 -4.71 -20.10
CA ARG A 143 8.04 -4.04 -21.40
C ARG A 143 7.49 -4.95 -22.49
N THR A 144 7.33 -6.25 -22.21
CA THR A 144 6.75 -7.19 -23.18
C THR A 144 5.24 -7.01 -23.34
N SER A 145 4.67 -7.57 -24.42
CA SER A 145 3.22 -7.54 -24.68
C SER A 145 2.37 -8.14 -23.55
N LYS A 146 2.96 -9.00 -22.71
CA LYS A 146 2.30 -9.64 -21.56
C LYS A 146 1.77 -8.64 -20.54
N TYR A 147 2.48 -7.53 -20.34
CA TYR A 147 2.15 -6.53 -19.32
C TYR A 147 1.69 -5.19 -19.92
N LYS A 148 1.59 -5.12 -21.25
CA LYS A 148 1.20 -3.90 -21.96
C LYS A 148 -0.13 -3.34 -21.44
N GLY A 149 -0.14 -2.07 -21.07
CA GLY A 149 -1.31 -1.36 -20.55
C GLY A 149 -1.69 -1.66 -19.10
N LYS A 150 -1.04 -2.63 -18.45
CA LYS A 150 -1.27 -2.94 -17.03
C LYS A 150 -0.67 -1.86 -16.13
N MET A 151 -1.18 -1.74 -14.90
CA MET A 151 -0.69 -0.76 -13.94
C MET A 151 0.45 -1.34 -13.09
N PHE A 152 1.52 -0.57 -12.95
CA PHE A 152 2.63 -0.90 -12.08
C PHE A 152 2.90 0.26 -11.12
N VAL A 153 3.11 -0.07 -9.84
CA VAL A 153 3.42 0.85 -8.76
C VAL A 153 4.81 0.53 -8.20
N PHE A 154 5.69 1.52 -8.20
CA PHE A 154 7.06 1.41 -7.69
C PHE A 154 7.37 2.55 -6.73
N LEU A 155 8.33 2.35 -5.82
CA LEU A 155 8.92 3.46 -5.08
C LEU A 155 9.69 4.40 -6.02
N TYR A 156 9.68 5.70 -5.74
CA TYR A 156 10.38 6.70 -6.56
C TYR A 156 11.87 6.44 -6.76
N LYS A 157 12.53 6.03 -5.69
CA LYS A 157 13.96 5.68 -5.70
C LYS A 157 14.28 4.38 -6.42
N ALA A 158 13.27 3.56 -6.75
CA ALA A 158 13.51 2.22 -7.25
C ALA A 158 13.80 2.11 -8.74
N LEU A 159 13.49 3.17 -9.49
CA LEU A 159 13.66 3.25 -10.93
C LEU A 159 14.55 4.43 -11.27
N THR A 160 15.46 4.25 -12.22
CA THR A 160 16.19 5.37 -12.82
C THR A 160 15.27 6.19 -13.71
N ASP A 161 15.68 7.41 -14.07
CA ASP A 161 14.86 8.25 -14.95
C ASP A 161 14.68 7.63 -16.35
N SER A 162 15.71 6.90 -16.83
CA SER A 162 15.61 6.11 -18.06
C SER A 162 14.58 4.98 -17.92
N ASP A 163 14.56 4.25 -16.80
CA ASP A 163 13.58 3.19 -16.57
C ASP A 163 12.15 3.72 -16.51
N LYS A 164 11.94 4.86 -15.83
CA LYS A 164 10.62 5.51 -15.73
C LYS A 164 10.08 5.86 -17.11
N ILE A 165 10.90 6.48 -17.96
CA ILE A 165 10.52 6.85 -19.32
C ILE A 165 10.20 5.59 -20.12
N ASN A 166 11.10 4.60 -20.10
CA ASN A 166 10.94 3.36 -20.86
C ASN A 166 9.70 2.58 -20.44
N LEU A 167 9.44 2.44 -19.14
CA LEU A 167 8.25 1.73 -18.63
C LEU A 167 6.96 2.47 -18.93
N SER A 168 6.95 3.80 -18.76
CA SER A 168 5.74 4.62 -18.98
C SER A 168 5.19 4.53 -20.42
N ALA A 169 6.05 4.19 -21.39
CA ALA A 169 5.64 3.97 -22.78
C ALA A 169 4.87 2.64 -23.01
N PHE A 170 5.01 1.65 -22.13
CA PHE A 170 4.42 0.31 -22.29
C PHE A 170 3.35 0.00 -21.24
N VAL A 171 3.53 0.50 -20.02
CA VAL A 171 2.67 0.22 -18.87
C VAL A 171 2.15 1.51 -18.26
N ARG A 172 1.05 1.43 -17.51
CA ARG A 172 0.54 2.55 -16.70
C ARG A 172 1.39 2.66 -15.44
N LEU A 173 2.52 3.36 -15.56
CA LEU A 173 3.46 3.55 -14.46
C LEU A 173 2.90 4.54 -13.42
N LYS A 174 2.97 4.14 -12.14
CA LYS A 174 2.77 5.01 -10.99
C LYS A 174 3.96 4.87 -10.06
N VAL A 175 4.37 6.01 -9.53
CA VAL A 175 5.52 6.12 -8.66
C VAL A 175 5.05 6.73 -7.35
N ILE A 176 5.46 6.13 -6.24
CA ILE A 176 5.05 6.51 -4.88
C ILE A 176 6.25 6.76 -3.97
#